data_AF-A0A9W6XEJ3-F1
#
_entry.id   AF-A0A9W6XEJ3-F1
#
_cell.length_a   1.000
_cell.length_b   1.000
_cell.length_c   1.000
_cell.angle_alpha   90.00
_cell.angle_beta   90.00
_cell.angle_gamma   90.00
#
_symmetry.space_group_name_H-M   'P 1'
#
loop_
_entity.id
_entity.type
_entity.pdbx_description
1 polymer ?
#
loop_
_entity_poly.entity_id
_entity_poly.type
_entity_poly.pdbx_seq_one_letter_code
_entity_poly.pdbx_strand_id
1 'polypeptide(L)'
;MNKLRERGEIDQMDDNDTNLSASRKAKVDRANTRAYFKQLPQGSGIKRKLKGKGLRGAGVAPLEGVVRRGRTYNLNEIQGLATPSAYTYKQLGSKYIRIPDLDAKTLVIVQPNRRKCGPKCPISDSLQSMIKTLVYKNHIDQAAYDKLSIDDKKLFKEILAITHLQYNFHDKLTDPLETLRAEYDKLKGEMELGNDNPSIIKQLKSLTVDMYSNRLIGDNEFKQIITHLL
;
A
#
# COMPACT_ATOMS: atom_id res chain seq x y z
N MET A 1 -17.61 -43.07 70.06
CA MET A 1 -17.55 -41.81 70.83
C MET A 1 -16.56 -40.87 70.15
N ASN A 2 -17.03 -39.65 69.82
CA ASN A 2 -16.35 -38.34 69.67
C ASN A 2 -14.83 -38.29 69.97
N LYS A 3 -13.97 -37.52 69.28
CA LYS A 3 -14.13 -36.11 68.85
C LYS A 3 -12.88 -35.66 68.04
N LEU A 4 -13.06 -34.55 67.31
CA LEU A 4 -12.08 -33.52 66.90
C LEU A 4 -11.37 -33.64 65.52
N ARG A 5 -11.94 -32.86 64.58
CA ARG A 5 -11.30 -32.17 63.46
C ARG A 5 -10.16 -31.26 63.95
N GLU A 6 -9.04 -31.27 63.24
CA GLU A 6 -8.14 -30.11 63.12
C GLU A 6 -7.77 -29.86 61.66
N ARG A 7 -7.83 -28.58 61.29
CA ARG A 7 -7.45 -27.99 60.00
C ARG A 7 -6.02 -27.45 60.13
N GLY A 8 -5.25 -27.50 59.05
CA GLY A 8 -4.04 -26.71 58.80
C GLY A 8 -3.63 -26.94 57.35
N GLU A 9 -4.13 -26.12 56.42
CA GLU A 9 -3.48 -24.91 55.88
C GLU A 9 -2.22 -25.22 55.08
N ILE A 10 -2.40 -25.15 53.76
CA ILE A 10 -1.39 -25.27 52.71
C ILE A 10 -0.91 -23.84 52.44
N ASP A 11 0.34 -23.53 52.81
CA ASP A 11 0.99 -22.28 52.43
C ASP A 11 1.32 -22.28 50.93
N GLN A 12 0.53 -21.54 50.16
CA GLN A 12 0.91 -21.08 48.83
C GLN A 12 1.73 -19.79 49.00
N MET A 13 3.03 -19.85 48.72
CA MET A 13 3.87 -18.66 48.63
C MET A 13 3.54 -17.90 47.33
N ASP A 14 3.11 -16.66 47.48
CA ASP A 14 2.75 -15.72 46.42
C ASP A 14 4.00 -15.20 45.65
N ASP A 15 4.07 -15.49 44.35
CA ASP A 15 5.09 -15.01 43.39
C ASP A 15 4.98 -13.51 43.02
N ASN A 16 4.30 -12.68 43.82
CA ASN A 16 3.99 -11.29 43.47
C ASN A 16 4.99 -10.23 44.01
N ASP A 17 5.86 -10.57 44.97
CA ASP A 17 6.75 -9.59 45.61
C ASP A 17 8.06 -9.33 44.86
N THR A 18 8.51 -10.25 44.01
CA THR A 18 9.74 -10.13 43.22
C THR A 18 9.62 -9.07 42.12
N ASN A 19 8.46 -8.94 41.47
CA ASN A 19 8.26 -7.99 40.37
C ASN A 19 8.11 -6.52 40.83
N LEU A 20 7.57 -6.28 42.02
CA LEU A 20 7.46 -4.92 42.58
C LEU A 20 8.84 -4.34 42.95
N SER A 21 9.76 -5.21 43.37
CA SER A 21 11.13 -4.83 43.76
C SER A 21 11.99 -4.40 42.57
N ALA A 22 11.87 -5.09 41.42
CA ALA A 22 12.64 -4.80 40.20
C ALA A 22 12.23 -3.46 39.56
N SER A 23 10.93 -3.17 39.54
CA SER A 23 10.38 -1.93 38.97
C SER A 23 10.76 -0.69 39.80
N ARG A 24 10.84 -0.84 41.13
CA ARG A 24 11.34 0.22 42.02
C ARG A 24 12.85 0.45 41.83
N LYS A 25 13.65 -0.61 41.71
CA LYS A 25 15.10 -0.52 41.44
C LYS A 25 15.40 0.22 40.13
N ALA A 26 14.70 -0.14 39.05
CA ALA A 26 14.84 0.51 37.76
C ALA A 26 14.46 2.01 37.77
N LYS A 27 13.46 2.41 38.56
CA LYS A 27 13.10 3.83 38.73
C LYS A 27 14.15 4.63 39.49
N VAL A 28 14.74 4.04 40.54
CA VAL A 28 15.82 4.67 41.32
C VAL A 28 17.09 4.81 40.47
N ASP A 29 17.46 3.79 39.71
CA ASP A 29 18.63 3.84 38.83
C ASP A 29 18.50 4.92 37.75
N ARG A 30 17.30 5.08 37.18
CA ARG A 30 16.98 6.12 36.18
C ARG A 30 16.99 7.54 36.77
N ALA A 31 16.59 7.68 38.03
CA ALA A 31 16.67 8.95 38.76
C ALA A 31 18.13 9.32 39.06
N ASN A 32 18.94 8.34 39.47
CA ASN A 32 20.36 8.53 39.75
C ASN A 32 21.17 8.86 38.49
N THR A 33 20.91 8.21 37.34
CA THR A 33 21.56 8.57 36.07
C THR A 33 21.23 10.00 35.66
N ARG A 34 19.97 10.42 35.85
CA ARG A 34 19.52 11.78 35.51
C ARG A 34 20.11 12.84 36.44
N ALA A 35 20.35 12.51 37.71
CA ALA A 35 21.04 13.36 38.66
C ALA A 35 22.54 13.50 38.32
N TYR A 36 23.18 12.41 37.90
CA TYR A 36 24.59 12.42 37.47
C TYR A 36 24.81 13.31 36.23
N PHE A 37 23.90 13.25 35.25
CA PHE A 37 23.94 14.14 34.08
C PHE A 37 23.70 15.63 34.40
N LYS A 38 23.06 15.94 35.53
CA LYS A 38 22.88 17.32 36.02
C LYS A 38 24.10 17.87 36.77
N GLN A 39 25.00 17.00 37.23
CA GLN A 39 26.19 17.38 38.01
C GLN A 39 27.48 17.46 37.16
N LEU A 40 27.41 17.16 35.86
CA LEU A 40 28.52 17.41 34.95
C LEU A 40 28.81 18.92 34.88
N PRO A 41 30.08 19.35 34.94
CA PRO A 41 30.45 20.75 34.98
C PRO A 41 29.93 21.46 33.72
N GLN A 42 29.01 22.40 33.92
CA GLN A 42 28.61 23.34 32.88
C GLN A 42 29.84 24.16 32.52
N GLY A 43 30.35 23.95 31.30
CA GLY A 43 31.51 24.65 30.77
C GLY A 43 31.40 26.15 31.01
N SER A 44 32.42 26.68 31.67
CA SER A 44 32.64 28.09 32.00
C SER A 44 32.25 29.02 30.85
N GLY A 45 31.38 29.97 31.16
CA GLY A 45 30.91 31.00 30.27
C GLY A 45 32.04 31.85 29.68
N ILE A 46 32.31 31.64 28.40
CA ILE A 46 32.68 32.71 27.49
C ILE A 46 31.60 32.67 26.41
N LYS A 47 30.64 33.60 26.46
CA LYS A 47 29.69 33.85 25.38
C LYS A 47 30.45 34.42 24.18
N ARG A 48 31.23 33.58 23.49
CA ARG A 48 31.61 33.84 22.11
C ARG A 48 30.30 33.82 21.34
N LYS A 49 30.00 34.89 20.60
CA LYS A 49 28.96 34.90 19.55
C LYS A 49 29.38 33.90 18.45
N LEU A 50 29.35 32.61 18.74
CA LEU A 50 29.39 31.57 17.74
C LEU A 50 28.03 31.67 17.05
N LYS A 51 27.99 32.36 15.90
CA LYS A 51 26.99 32.16 14.84
C LYS A 51 27.17 30.74 14.30
N GLY A 52 26.98 29.74 15.15
CA GLY A 52 26.80 28.37 14.75
C GLY A 52 25.41 28.31 14.12
N LYS A 53 25.35 28.45 12.79
CA LYS A 53 24.37 27.63 12.06
C LYS A 53 24.57 26.23 12.62
N GLY A 54 23.57 25.69 13.31
CA GLY A 54 23.62 24.31 13.73
C GLY A 54 23.99 23.43 12.53
N LEU A 55 24.32 22.17 12.79
CA LEU A 55 24.56 21.14 11.76
C LEU A 55 23.29 20.85 10.91
N ARG A 56 22.54 21.88 10.50
CA ARG A 56 21.57 21.87 9.41
C ARG A 56 22.35 21.82 8.10
N GLY A 57 22.67 20.59 7.73
CA GLY A 57 23.24 20.25 6.44
C GLY A 57 24.73 20.50 6.39
N ALA A 58 25.52 19.46 6.61
CA ALA A 58 26.68 19.25 5.75
C ALA A 58 26.12 19.25 4.32
N GLY A 59 26.17 20.43 3.69
CA GLY A 59 25.66 20.66 2.35
C GLY A 59 26.53 19.84 1.43
N VAL A 60 26.10 18.61 1.15
CA VAL A 60 26.48 17.95 -0.09
C VAL A 60 26.25 18.99 -1.18
N ALA A 61 27.34 19.41 -1.83
CA ALA A 61 27.27 20.37 -2.92
C ALA A 61 26.12 19.93 -3.84
N PRO A 62 25.21 20.84 -4.23
CA PRO A 62 24.18 20.50 -5.18
C PRO A 62 24.81 19.79 -6.37
N LEU A 63 24.15 18.71 -6.83
CA LEU A 63 24.60 18.03 -8.05
C LEU A 63 24.69 19.08 -9.16
N GLU A 64 25.79 19.03 -9.92
CA GLU A 64 26.06 19.98 -10.98
C GLU A 64 24.89 19.98 -11.98
N GLY A 65 24.33 21.16 -12.25
CA GLY A 65 23.15 21.33 -13.12
C GLY A 65 21.77 21.07 -12.47
N VAL A 66 21.68 20.68 -11.18
CA VAL A 66 20.41 20.35 -10.52
C VAL A 66 20.04 21.36 -9.43
N VAL A 67 18.87 21.99 -9.58
CA VAL A 67 18.35 22.96 -8.60
C VAL A 67 17.57 22.25 -7.49
N ARG A 68 18.17 22.13 -6.31
CA ARG A 68 17.51 21.51 -5.15
C ARG A 68 16.37 22.37 -4.59
N ARG A 69 15.12 22.07 -4.95
CA ARG A 69 13.92 22.70 -4.38
C ARG A 69 13.49 21.99 -3.08
N GLY A 70 14.25 22.18 -2.00
CA GLY A 70 13.91 21.68 -0.65
C GLY A 70 14.80 20.53 -0.15
N ARG A 71 14.23 19.59 0.62
CA ARG A 71 15.01 18.50 1.23
C ARG A 71 15.44 17.41 0.23
N THR A 72 14.72 17.24 -0.86
CA THR A 72 14.96 16.18 -1.85
C THR A 72 15.04 16.75 -3.26
N TYR A 73 15.81 16.12 -4.12
CA TYR A 73 15.83 16.44 -5.55
C TYR A 73 14.58 15.92 -6.26
N ASN A 74 14.16 16.65 -7.30
CA ASN A 74 13.12 16.19 -8.22
C ASN A 74 13.65 15.00 -9.03
N LEU A 75 12.85 13.95 -9.16
CA LEU A 75 13.24 12.71 -9.85
C LEU A 75 13.57 12.94 -11.33
N ASN A 76 12.88 13.88 -12.00
CA ASN A 76 13.16 14.22 -13.40
C ASN A 76 14.56 14.81 -13.58
N GLU A 77 15.01 15.62 -12.62
CA GLU A 77 16.29 16.34 -12.72
C GLU A 77 17.49 15.43 -12.39
N ILE A 78 17.25 14.35 -11.65
CA ILE A 78 18.31 13.40 -11.25
C ILE A 78 18.27 12.11 -12.06
N GLN A 79 17.38 12.00 -13.04
CA GLN A 79 17.28 10.83 -13.89
C GLN A 79 18.57 10.69 -14.73
N GLY A 80 19.17 9.50 -14.71
CA GLY A 80 20.43 9.24 -15.42
C GLY A 80 21.69 9.69 -14.67
N LEU A 81 21.56 10.47 -13.59
CA LEU A 81 22.67 10.75 -12.68
C LEU A 81 22.92 9.56 -11.75
N ALA A 82 24.17 9.35 -11.36
CA ALA A 82 24.59 8.29 -10.43
C ALA A 82 24.19 8.59 -8.97
N THR A 83 22.92 8.94 -8.74
CA THR A 83 22.37 9.21 -7.41
C THR A 83 21.62 8.00 -6.88
N PRO A 84 21.67 7.71 -5.56
CA PRO A 84 20.92 6.60 -4.98
C PRO A 84 19.41 6.66 -5.27
N SER A 85 18.86 7.89 -5.36
CA SER A 85 17.45 8.10 -5.69
C SER A 85 17.12 7.71 -7.14
N ALA A 86 18.02 7.95 -8.10
CA ALA A 86 17.82 7.54 -9.49
C ALA A 86 17.82 6.01 -9.70
N TYR A 87 18.54 5.28 -8.84
CA TYR A 87 18.49 3.81 -8.82
C TYR A 87 17.25 3.28 -8.10
N THR A 88 16.78 4.01 -7.08
CA THR A 88 15.62 3.61 -6.27
C THR A 88 14.29 3.81 -6.99
N TYR A 89 14.17 4.89 -7.77
CA TYR A 89 12.95 5.25 -8.50
C TYR A 89 13.15 5.06 -9.99
N LYS A 90 12.23 4.34 -10.63
CA LYS A 90 12.20 4.20 -12.08
C LYS A 90 10.99 4.91 -12.66
N GLN A 91 11.19 5.54 -13.81
CA GLN A 91 10.12 6.21 -14.53
C GLN A 91 9.15 5.18 -15.09
N LEU A 92 7.86 5.47 -14.96
CA LEU A 92 6.77 4.75 -15.61
C LEU A 92 5.81 5.79 -16.20
N GLY A 93 5.88 6.00 -17.51
CA GLY A 93 5.16 7.09 -18.19
C GLY A 93 5.51 8.45 -17.60
N SER A 94 4.51 9.17 -17.11
CA SER A 94 4.64 10.48 -16.47
C SER A 94 4.97 10.44 -14.98
N LYS A 95 5.01 9.25 -14.36
CA LYS A 95 5.19 9.05 -12.91
C LYS A 95 6.41 8.17 -12.63
N TYR A 96 6.64 7.86 -11.36
CA TYR A 96 7.73 7.02 -10.91
C TYR A 96 7.22 5.91 -9.98
N ILE A 97 7.87 4.76 -10.04
CA ILE A 97 7.68 3.64 -9.12
C ILE A 97 8.96 3.46 -8.31
N ARG A 98 8.79 3.15 -7.02
CA ARG A 98 9.90 2.76 -6.15
C ARG A 98 10.17 1.26 -6.27
N ILE A 99 11.34 0.89 -6.76
CA ILE A 99 11.71 -0.51 -7.02
C ILE A 99 11.71 -1.38 -5.76
N PRO A 100 12.26 -0.94 -4.61
CA PRO A 100 12.18 -1.73 -3.37
C PRO A 100 10.75 -2.04 -2.91
N ASP A 101 9.81 -1.12 -3.12
CA ASP A 101 8.42 -1.35 -2.74
C ASP A 101 7.77 -2.34 -3.73
N LEU A 102 8.08 -2.21 -5.02
CA LEU A 102 7.65 -3.16 -6.05
C LEU A 102 8.17 -4.57 -5.77
N ASP A 103 9.42 -4.71 -5.32
CA ASP A 103 10.02 -5.99 -4.93
C ASP A 103 9.32 -6.60 -3.70
N ALA A 104 8.90 -5.76 -2.76
CA ALA A 104 8.08 -6.14 -1.61
C ALA A 104 6.58 -6.30 -1.92
N LYS A 105 6.21 -6.48 -3.21
CA LYS A 105 4.83 -6.65 -3.69
C LYS A 105 3.88 -5.53 -3.23
N THR A 106 4.42 -4.33 -3.04
CA THR A 106 3.66 -3.16 -2.63
C THR A 106 3.80 -2.08 -3.70
N LEU A 107 2.72 -1.79 -4.40
CA LEU A 107 2.71 -0.76 -5.41
C LEU A 107 2.63 0.63 -4.76
N VAL A 108 3.63 1.45 -5.07
CA VAL A 108 3.70 2.86 -4.68
C VAL A 108 4.08 3.69 -5.89
N ILE A 109 3.12 4.44 -6.41
CA ILE A 109 3.34 5.39 -7.50
C ILE A 109 3.58 6.78 -6.91
N VAL A 110 4.56 7.49 -7.43
CA VAL A 110 4.89 8.85 -7.01
C VAL A 110 5.06 9.80 -8.20
N GLN A 111 4.78 11.06 -7.97
CA GLN A 111 5.11 12.17 -8.87
C GLN A 111 6.63 12.42 -8.88
N PRO A 112 7.16 13.16 -9.87
CA PRO A 112 8.57 13.55 -9.89
C PRO A 112 9.05 14.28 -8.63
N ASN A 113 8.16 15.04 -7.99
CA ASN A 113 8.40 15.71 -6.70
C ASN A 113 8.34 14.78 -5.47
N ARG A 114 8.21 13.46 -5.68
CA ARG A 114 8.09 12.39 -4.66
C ARG A 114 6.80 12.41 -3.84
N ARG A 115 5.77 13.17 -4.26
CA ARG A 115 4.43 13.05 -3.69
C ARG A 115 3.76 11.77 -4.18
N LYS A 116 3.08 11.06 -3.28
CA LYS A 116 2.39 9.80 -3.62
C LYS A 116 1.18 10.07 -4.51
N CYS A 117 0.97 9.18 -5.47
CA CYS A 117 -0.22 9.10 -6.31
C CYS A 117 -1.03 7.87 -5.83
N GLY A 118 -2.14 8.12 -5.13
CA GLY A 118 -3.01 7.05 -4.65
C GLY A 118 -2.52 6.33 -3.37
N PRO A 119 -3.33 5.39 -2.87
CA PRO A 119 -2.98 4.57 -1.72
C PRO A 119 -1.87 3.57 -2.07
N LYS A 120 -1.26 2.98 -1.03
CA LYS A 120 -0.36 1.84 -1.21
C LYS A 120 -1.21 0.59 -1.39
N CYS A 121 -1.01 -0.12 -2.49
CA CYS A 121 -1.79 -1.32 -2.80
C CYS A 121 -0.88 -2.56 -2.81
N PRO A 122 -1.26 -3.67 -2.16
CA PRO A 122 -0.60 -4.94 -2.39
C PRO A 122 -0.88 -5.42 -3.83
N ILE A 123 0.08 -6.09 -4.44
CA ILE A 123 -0.05 -6.62 -5.81
C ILE A 123 0.29 -8.11 -5.85
N SER A 124 -0.30 -8.83 -6.81
CA SER A 124 0.03 -10.23 -7.08
C SER A 124 1.40 -10.38 -7.73
N ASP A 125 1.98 -11.58 -7.66
CA ASP A 125 3.28 -11.89 -8.28
C ASP A 125 3.25 -11.76 -9.80
N SER A 126 2.13 -12.18 -10.41
CA SER A 126 1.91 -12.05 -11.85
C SER A 126 1.88 -10.58 -12.27
N LEU A 127 1.16 -9.73 -11.52
CA LEU A 127 1.08 -8.30 -11.78
C LEU A 127 2.43 -7.61 -11.53
N GLN A 128 3.18 -8.01 -10.50
CA GLN A 128 4.52 -7.49 -10.23
C GLN A 128 5.47 -7.75 -11.41
N SER A 129 5.48 -8.97 -11.95
CA SER A 129 6.31 -9.32 -13.11
C SER A 129 5.94 -8.50 -14.34
N MET A 130 4.65 -8.28 -14.57
CA MET A 130 4.14 -7.41 -15.63
C MET A 130 4.59 -5.96 -15.47
N ILE A 131 4.46 -5.39 -14.27
CA ILE A 131 4.89 -4.02 -13.98
C ILE A 131 6.41 -3.90 -14.15
N LYS A 132 7.21 -4.89 -13.71
CA LYS A 132 8.66 -4.90 -13.94
C LYS A 132 8.98 -4.91 -15.43
N THR A 133 8.32 -5.77 -16.20
CA THR A 133 8.50 -5.84 -17.66
C THR A 133 8.18 -4.50 -18.31
N LEU A 134 7.09 -3.84 -17.88
CA LEU A 134 6.72 -2.52 -18.37
C LEU A 134 7.75 -1.45 -17.98
N VAL A 135 8.25 -1.45 -16.74
CA VAL A 135 9.23 -0.46 -16.26
C VAL A 135 10.60 -0.60 -16.96
N TYR A 136 11.06 -1.83 -17.22
CA TYR A 136 12.40 -2.07 -17.77
C TYR A 136 12.43 -2.19 -19.30
N LYS A 137 11.39 -2.81 -19.89
CA LYS A 137 11.34 -3.09 -21.34
C LYS A 137 10.32 -2.22 -22.09
N ASN A 138 9.51 -1.44 -21.37
CA ASN A 138 8.43 -0.64 -21.94
C ASN A 138 7.51 -1.43 -22.89
N HIS A 139 7.29 -2.71 -22.55
CA HIS A 139 6.53 -3.66 -23.34
C HIS A 139 5.48 -4.35 -22.47
N ILE A 140 4.31 -4.61 -23.05
CA ILE A 140 3.22 -5.35 -22.42
C ILE A 140 3.06 -6.67 -23.15
N ASP A 141 3.23 -7.77 -22.43
CA ASP A 141 2.97 -9.11 -22.95
C ASP A 141 1.47 -9.43 -22.80
N GLN A 142 0.77 -9.53 -23.93
CA GLN A 142 -0.66 -9.80 -23.95
C GLN A 142 -1.00 -11.17 -23.37
N ALA A 143 -0.18 -12.19 -23.64
CA ALA A 143 -0.42 -13.54 -23.14
C ALA A 143 -0.29 -13.61 -21.61
N ALA A 144 0.59 -12.78 -21.04
CA ALA A 144 0.70 -12.62 -19.60
C ALA A 144 -0.47 -11.80 -19.03
N TYR A 145 -0.92 -10.76 -19.74
CA TYR A 145 -2.09 -9.97 -19.35
C TYR A 145 -3.36 -10.81 -19.32
N ASP A 146 -3.63 -11.63 -20.32
CA ASP A 146 -4.87 -12.41 -20.42
C ASP A 146 -5.01 -13.43 -19.29
N LYS A 147 -3.88 -13.94 -18.76
CA LYS A 147 -3.81 -14.85 -17.61
C LYS A 147 -3.98 -14.17 -16.25
N LEU A 148 -3.97 -12.84 -16.19
CA LEU A 148 -4.18 -12.12 -14.93
C LEU A 148 -5.62 -12.27 -14.43
N SER A 149 -5.77 -12.19 -13.11
CA SER A 149 -7.07 -12.07 -12.46
C SER A 149 -7.79 -10.79 -12.91
N ILE A 150 -9.13 -10.78 -12.84
CA ILE A 150 -9.92 -9.60 -13.20
C ILE A 150 -9.52 -8.39 -12.36
N ASP A 151 -9.25 -8.58 -11.07
CA ASP A 151 -8.84 -7.49 -10.17
C ASP A 151 -7.45 -6.95 -10.51
N ASP A 152 -6.50 -7.84 -10.83
CA ASP A 152 -5.18 -7.41 -11.29
C ASP A 152 -5.25 -6.68 -12.64
N LYS A 153 -6.14 -7.10 -13.56
CA LYS A 153 -6.37 -6.43 -14.85
C LYS A 153 -6.92 -5.02 -14.65
N LYS A 154 -7.87 -4.84 -13.72
CA LYS A 154 -8.42 -3.51 -13.35
C LYS A 154 -7.33 -2.63 -12.75
N LEU A 155 -6.59 -3.16 -11.79
CA LEU A 155 -5.50 -2.42 -11.14
C LEU A 155 -4.44 -2.02 -12.17
N PHE A 156 -4.09 -2.92 -13.09
CA PHE A 156 -3.15 -2.61 -14.18
C PHE A 156 -3.67 -1.50 -15.10
N LYS A 157 -4.95 -1.50 -15.48
CA LYS A 157 -5.55 -0.39 -16.25
C LYS A 157 -5.51 0.92 -15.47
N GLU A 158 -5.79 0.91 -14.17
CA GLU A 158 -5.69 2.09 -13.31
C GLU A 158 -4.25 2.64 -13.26
N ILE A 159 -3.25 1.75 -13.17
CA ILE A 159 -1.83 2.13 -13.23
C ILE A 159 -1.52 2.82 -14.56
N LEU A 160 -1.96 2.26 -15.68
CA LEU A 160 -1.75 2.86 -17.00
C LEU A 160 -2.43 4.23 -17.12
N ALA A 161 -3.61 4.39 -16.52
CA ALA A 161 -4.31 5.67 -16.46
C ALA A 161 -3.54 6.70 -15.61
N ILE A 162 -3.15 6.37 -14.38
CA ILE A 162 -2.40 7.26 -13.47
C ILE A 162 -1.04 7.68 -14.08
N THR A 163 -0.40 6.75 -14.79
CA THR A 163 0.91 6.97 -15.43
C THR A 163 0.80 7.66 -16.80
N HIS A 164 -0.42 7.83 -17.32
CA HIS A 164 -0.72 8.32 -18.68
C HIS A 164 -0.16 7.43 -19.81
N LEU A 165 0.10 6.15 -19.53
CA LEU A 165 0.51 5.17 -20.54
C LEU A 165 -0.69 4.57 -21.30
N GLN A 166 -1.91 4.84 -20.86
CA GLN A 166 -3.14 4.34 -21.49
C GLN A 166 -3.18 4.59 -22.99
N TYR A 167 -2.72 5.75 -23.49
CA TYR A 167 -2.74 6.08 -24.92
C TYR A 167 -1.79 5.21 -25.75
N ASN A 168 -0.72 4.71 -25.15
CA ASN A 168 0.27 3.88 -25.85
C ASN A 168 -0.20 2.43 -26.01
N PHE A 169 -1.17 2.00 -25.21
CA PHE A 169 -1.59 0.60 -25.11
C PHE A 169 -3.11 0.41 -25.19
N HIS A 170 -3.87 1.47 -25.55
CA HIS A 170 -5.32 1.46 -25.57
C HIS A 170 -5.88 0.34 -26.47
N ASP A 171 -5.28 0.15 -27.65
CA ASP A 171 -5.75 -0.82 -28.63
C ASP A 171 -5.36 -2.27 -28.31
N LYS A 172 -4.48 -2.48 -27.32
CA LYS A 172 -3.98 -3.82 -26.98
C LYS A 172 -4.70 -4.44 -25.78
N LEU A 173 -5.30 -3.62 -24.92
CA LEU A 173 -5.84 -4.07 -23.63
C LEU A 173 -7.37 -4.05 -23.63
N THR A 174 -7.97 -5.18 -23.98
CA THR A 174 -9.41 -5.44 -23.83
C THR A 174 -9.90 -5.07 -22.44
N ASP A 175 -11.11 -4.54 -22.33
CA ASP A 175 -11.67 -4.20 -21.03
C ASP A 175 -11.99 -5.48 -20.23
N PRO A 176 -11.38 -5.68 -19.03
CA PRO A 176 -11.63 -6.88 -18.23
C PRO A 176 -13.10 -7.07 -17.86
N LEU A 177 -13.92 -6.02 -17.95
CA LEU A 177 -15.35 -6.06 -17.67
C LEU A 177 -16.21 -6.19 -18.93
N GLU A 178 -15.63 -6.15 -20.13
CA GLU A 178 -16.35 -6.23 -21.40
C GLU A 178 -17.02 -7.60 -21.58
N THR A 179 -16.31 -8.67 -21.25
CA THR A 179 -16.85 -10.03 -21.29
C THR A 179 -18.02 -10.20 -20.31
N LEU A 180 -17.89 -9.65 -19.10
CA LEU A 180 -18.95 -9.69 -18.09
C LEU A 180 -20.20 -8.92 -18.54
N ARG A 181 -20.02 -7.76 -19.20
CA ARG A 181 -21.12 -7.00 -19.81
C ARG A 181 -21.79 -7.77 -20.94
N ALA A 182 -21.01 -8.34 -21.85
CA ALA A 182 -21.55 -9.09 -22.98
C ALA A 182 -22.36 -10.32 -22.52
N GLU A 183 -21.89 -11.04 -21.50
CA GLU A 183 -22.63 -12.15 -20.90
C GLU A 183 -23.91 -11.69 -20.22
N TYR A 184 -23.86 -10.56 -19.50
CA TYR A 184 -25.03 -9.96 -18.87
C TYR A 184 -26.09 -9.55 -19.89
N ASP A 185 -25.69 -8.81 -20.92
CA ASP A 185 -26.59 -8.32 -21.96
C ASP A 185 -27.24 -9.47 -22.72
N LYS A 186 -26.49 -10.54 -22.97
CA LYS A 186 -27.03 -11.77 -23.56
C LYS A 186 -28.10 -12.41 -22.67
N LEU A 187 -27.81 -12.66 -21.39
CA LEU A 187 -28.75 -13.32 -20.48
C LEU A 187 -29.97 -12.44 -20.17
N LYS A 188 -29.78 -11.12 -20.08
CA LYS A 188 -30.86 -10.15 -19.95
C LYS A 188 -31.76 -10.17 -21.19
N GLY A 189 -31.19 -10.19 -22.38
CA GLY A 189 -31.94 -10.32 -23.64
C GLY A 189 -32.73 -11.63 -23.73
N GLU A 190 -32.15 -12.76 -23.34
CA GLU A 190 -32.86 -14.05 -23.28
C GLU A 190 -34.07 -14.00 -22.33
N MET A 191 -33.91 -13.35 -21.17
CA MET A 191 -35.02 -13.16 -20.22
C MET A 191 -36.11 -12.24 -20.79
N GLU A 192 -35.74 -11.13 -21.45
CA GLU A 192 -36.69 -10.20 -22.09
C GLU A 192 -37.47 -10.86 -23.25
N LEU A 193 -36.88 -11.87 -23.89
CA LEU A 193 -37.53 -12.70 -24.91
C LEU A 193 -38.48 -13.77 -24.32
N GLY A 194 -38.63 -13.85 -23.00
CA GLY A 194 -39.53 -14.79 -22.31
C GLY A 194 -38.95 -16.19 -22.12
N ASN A 195 -37.62 -16.33 -22.10
CA ASN A 195 -36.95 -17.60 -21.84
C ASN A 195 -36.84 -17.87 -20.33
N ASP A 196 -37.83 -18.58 -19.77
CA ASP A 196 -37.92 -18.88 -18.33
C ASP A 196 -37.08 -20.08 -17.89
N ASN A 197 -35.98 -20.39 -18.60
CA ASN A 197 -35.12 -21.49 -18.21
C ASN A 197 -34.49 -21.22 -16.82
N PRO A 198 -34.72 -22.08 -15.81
CA PRO A 198 -34.23 -21.87 -14.45
C PRO A 198 -32.70 -21.78 -14.36
N SER A 199 -31.97 -22.38 -15.31
CA SER A 199 -30.52 -22.24 -15.40
C SER A 199 -30.09 -20.82 -15.80
N ILE A 200 -30.79 -20.20 -16.74
CA ILE A 200 -30.51 -18.83 -17.22
C ILE A 200 -30.81 -17.83 -16.10
N ILE A 201 -31.95 -17.99 -15.43
CA ILE A 201 -32.33 -17.16 -14.28
C ILE A 201 -31.29 -17.26 -13.17
N LYS A 202 -30.81 -18.46 -12.84
CA LYS A 202 -29.77 -18.66 -11.81
C LYS A 202 -28.44 -18.01 -12.20
N GLN A 203 -28.03 -18.13 -13.46
CA GLN A 203 -26.82 -17.48 -13.98
C GLN A 203 -26.96 -15.96 -13.96
N LEU A 204 -28.09 -15.42 -14.43
CA LEU A 204 -28.39 -14.00 -14.44
C LEU A 204 -28.38 -13.42 -13.02
N LYS A 205 -28.94 -14.10 -12.02
CA LYS A 205 -28.85 -13.70 -10.60
C LYS A 205 -27.40 -13.54 -10.14
N SER A 206 -26.57 -14.56 -10.37
CA SER A 206 -25.14 -14.51 -10.00
C SER A 206 -24.43 -13.36 -10.70
N LEU A 207 -24.64 -13.23 -12.00
CA LEU A 207 -23.96 -12.25 -12.82
C LEU A 207 -24.42 -10.81 -12.51
N THR A 208 -25.67 -10.62 -12.11
CA THR A 208 -26.23 -9.32 -11.67
C THR A 208 -25.56 -8.85 -10.38
N VAL A 209 -25.25 -9.76 -9.46
CA VAL A 209 -24.46 -9.44 -8.25
C VAL A 209 -23.03 -9.03 -8.63
N ASP A 210 -22.41 -9.75 -9.56
CA ASP A 210 -21.07 -9.41 -10.05
C ASP A 210 -21.07 -8.04 -10.76
N MET A 211 -22.06 -7.76 -11.61
CA MET A 211 -22.25 -6.47 -12.28
C MET A 211 -22.44 -5.32 -11.28
N TYR A 212 -23.22 -5.54 -10.22
CA TYR A 212 -23.43 -4.56 -9.15
C TYR A 212 -22.15 -4.30 -8.36
N SER A 213 -21.42 -5.35 -7.97
CA SER A 213 -20.16 -5.24 -7.24
C SER A 213 -19.10 -4.44 -8.01
N ASN A 214 -19.11 -4.57 -9.34
CA ASN A 214 -18.23 -3.85 -10.26
C ASN A 214 -18.74 -2.46 -10.65
N ARG A 215 -19.85 -1.98 -10.05
CA ARG A 215 -20.50 -0.69 -10.33
C ARG A 215 -20.87 -0.49 -11.79
N LEU A 216 -21.19 -1.59 -12.48
CA LEU A 216 -21.60 -1.57 -13.89
C LEU A 216 -23.09 -1.28 -14.05
N ILE A 217 -23.88 -1.63 -13.04
CA ILE A 217 -25.32 -1.38 -12.97
C ILE A 217 -25.63 -0.60 -11.69
N GLY A 218 -26.66 0.25 -11.75
CA GLY A 218 -27.11 1.05 -10.60
C GLY A 218 -28.11 0.31 -9.71
N ASP A 219 -28.39 0.86 -8.51
CA ASP A 219 -29.34 0.29 -7.55
C ASP A 219 -30.74 0.03 -8.13
N ASN A 220 -31.20 0.91 -9.04
CA ASN A 220 -32.51 0.78 -9.67
C ASN A 220 -32.58 -0.42 -10.62
N GLU A 221 -31.56 -0.59 -11.47
CA GLU A 221 -31.48 -1.69 -12.42
C GLU A 221 -31.29 -3.03 -11.69
N PHE A 222 -30.44 -3.04 -10.67
CA PHE A 222 -30.26 -4.20 -9.79
C PHE A 222 -31.58 -4.64 -9.13
N LYS A 223 -32.35 -3.69 -8.57
CA LYS A 223 -33.64 -3.99 -7.95
C LYS A 223 -34.64 -4.52 -8.95
N GLN A 224 -34.78 -3.90 -10.13
CA GLN A 224 -35.72 -4.33 -11.17
C GLN A 224 -35.49 -5.79 -11.57
N ILE A 225 -34.23 -6.17 -11.77
CA ILE A 225 -33.88 -7.53 -12.19
C ILE A 225 -34.10 -8.53 -11.07
N ILE A 226 -33.70 -8.21 -9.84
CA ILE A 226 -33.96 -9.10 -8.70
C ILE A 226 -35.46 -9.28 -8.45
N THR A 227 -36.27 -8.23 -8.57
CA THR A 227 -37.73 -8.33 -8.40
C THR A 227 -38.41 -9.17 -9.46
N HIS A 228 -37.87 -9.21 -10.69
CA HIS A 228 -38.38 -10.09 -11.76
C HIS A 228 -37.93 -11.54 -11.62
N LEU A 229 -36.87 -11.78 -10.85
CA LEU A 229 -36.28 -13.11 -10.67
C LEU A 229 -36.69 -13.78 -9.33
N LEU A 230 -37.45 -13.09 -8.48
CA LEU A 230 -38.03 -13.59 -7.22
C LEU A 230 -39.43 -14.14 -7.46
#